data_AF-A0A0G0M1V8-F1
#
_entry.id   AF-A0A0G0M1V8-F1
#
_cell.length_a   1.000
_cell.length_b   1.000
_cell.length_c   1.000
_cell.angle_alpha   90.00
_cell.angle_beta   90.00
_cell.angle_gamma   90.00
#
_symmetry.space_group_name_H-M   'P 1'
#
loop_
_entity.id
_entity.type
_entity.pdbx_description
1 polymer ?
#
loop_
_entity_poly.entity_id
_entity_poly.type
_entity_poly.pdbx_seq_one_letter_code
_entity_poly.pdbx_strand_id
1 'polypeptide(L)' 'MAEEKGKMTVAEAGKKGGTTTSKKYGPEFYSEIGHKGGQKVKRLIEEGKKSTKM' A
#
# COMPACT_ATOMS: atom_id res chain seq x y z
N MET A 1 32.76 18.06 -17.15
CA MET A 1 31.69 17.16 -17.62
C MET A 1 30.47 17.42 -16.76
N ALA A 2 29.58 18.31 -17.22
CA ALA A 2 28.28 18.48 -16.58
C ALA A 2 27.41 17.33 -17.09
N GLU A 3 27.13 16.37 -16.21
CA GLU A 3 26.23 15.28 -16.53
C GLU A 3 24.86 15.90 -16.81
N GLU A 4 24.51 15.94 -18.09
CA GLU A 4 23.18 16.28 -18.54
C GLU A 4 22.25 15.21 -17.96
N LYS A 5 21.70 15.47 -16.76
CA LYS A 5 20.69 14.63 -16.14
C LYS A 5 19.49 14.64 -17.06
N GLY A 6 19.51 13.71 -18.02
CA GLY A 6 18.45 13.48 -18.99
C GLY A 6 17.13 13.49 -18.24
N LYS A 7 16.23 14.36 -18.68
CA LYS A 7 14.93 14.59 -18.06
C LYS A 7 14.23 13.24 -17.95
N MET A 8 14.24 12.66 -16.75
CA MET A 8 13.56 11.41 -16.48
C MET A 8 12.10 11.58 -16.86
N THR A 9 11.57 10.67 -17.67
CA THR A 9 10.16 10.71 -18.05
C THR A 9 9.30 10.45 -16.81
N VAL A 10 8.07 10.96 -16.80
CA VAL A 10 7.12 10.72 -15.69
C VAL A 10 6.89 9.22 -15.44
N ALA A 11 6.93 8.41 -16.50
CA ALA A 11 6.82 6.96 -16.42
C ALA A 11 8.03 6.32 -15.72
N GLU A 12 9.25 6.74 -16.08
CA GLU A 12 10.49 6.29 -15.45
C GLU A 12 10.57 6.70 -13.98
N ALA A 13 10.12 7.92 -13.65
CA ALA A 13 10.02 8.39 -12.27
C ALA A 13 9.03 7.56 -11.45
N GLY A 14 7.86 7.25 -12.01
CA GLY A 14 6.85 6.40 -11.37
C GLY A 14 7.37 4.98 -11.10
N LYS A 15 8.02 4.37 -12.10
CA LYS A 15 8.63 3.04 -11.96
C LYS A 15 9.74 3.02 -10.91
N LYS A 16 10.62 4.03 -10.90
CA LYS A 16 11.69 4.15 -9.90
C LYS A 16 11.14 4.37 -8.49
N GLY A 17 10.10 5.19 -8.33
CA GLY A 17 9.41 5.39 -7.06
C GLY A 17 8.79 4.10 -6.53
N GLY A 18 8.03 3.40 -7.38
CA GLY A 18 7.39 2.13 -7.01
C GLY A 18 8.38 1.05 -6.60
N THR A 19 9.46 0.87 -7.38
CA THR A 19 10.52 -0.10 -7.06
C THR A 19 11.28 0.25 -5.78
N THR A 20 11.51 1.55 -5.49
CA THR A 20 12.16 1.99 -4.25
C THR A 20 11.29 1.69 -3.03
N THR A 21 10.00 2.01 -3.10
CA THR A 21 9.04 1.70 -2.03
C THR A 21 8.92 0.20 -1.81
N SER A 22 8.81 -0.59 -2.89
CA SER A 22 8.74 -2.04 -2.82
C SER A 22 9.98 -2.66 -2.17
N LYS A 23 11.19 -2.18 -2.50
CA LYS A 23 12.44 -2.63 -1.85
C LYS A 23 12.54 -2.21 -0.39
N LYS A 24 12.07 -1.01 -0.04
CA LYS A 24 12.18 -0.47 1.33
C LYS A 24 11.28 -1.20 2.32
N TYR A 25 10.05 -1.51 1.91
CA TYR A 25 9.02 -2.04 2.81
C TYR A 25 8.78 -3.55 2.64
N GLY A 26 9.13 -4.11 1.48
CA GLY A 26 8.99 -5.55 1.22
C GLY A 26 7.53 -6.05 1.17
N PRO A 27 7.35 -7.37 1.03
CA PRO A 27 6.03 -7.99 0.95
C PRO A 27 5.27 -7.99 2.28
N GLU A 28 5.98 -7.93 3.41
CA GLU A 28 5.39 -7.93 4.76
C GLU A 28 4.54 -6.68 5.00
N PHE A 29 4.99 -5.51 4.56
CA PHE A 29 4.24 -4.27 4.69
C PHE A 29 2.85 -4.33 4.03
N TYR A 30 2.77 -4.86 2.81
CA TYR A 30 1.50 -5.03 2.12
C TYR A 30 0.62 -6.10 2.79
N SER A 31 1.23 -7.16 3.30
CA SER A 31 0.54 -8.22 4.05
C SER A 31 -0.07 -7.69 5.35
N GLU A 32 0.66 -6.86 6.10
CA GLU A 32 0.16 -6.20 7.31
C GLU A 32 -1.00 -5.23 7.01
N ILE A 33 -0.91 -4.45 5.93
CA ILE A 33 -1.99 -3.55 5.51
C ILE A 33 -3.25 -4.35 5.16
N GLY A 34 -3.10 -5.42 4.38
CA GLY A 34 -4.21 -6.32 4.04
C GLY A 34 -4.84 -6.94 5.28
N HIS A 35 -4.02 -7.43 6.21
CA HIS A 35 -4.47 -8.03 7.46
C HIS A 35 -5.22 -7.02 8.35
N LYS A 36 -4.70 -5.80 8.51
CA LYS A 36 -5.38 -4.72 9.26
C LYS A 36 -6.73 -4.35 8.63
N GLY A 37 -6.78 -4.24 7.30
CA GLY A 37 -8.02 -3.98 6.56
C GLY A 37 -9.06 -5.08 6.77
N GLY A 38 -8.66 -6.34 6.60
CA GLY A 38 -9.54 -7.50 6.82
C GLY A 38 -10.08 -7.58 8.24
N GLN A 39 -9.24 -7.34 9.25
CA GLN A 39 -9.67 -7.30 10.65
C GLN A 39 -10.69 -6.17 10.92
N LYS A 40 -10.50 -5.00 10.29
CA LYS A 40 -11.45 -3.89 10.41
C LYS A 40 -12.81 -4.26 9.81
N VAL A 41 -12.82 -4.84 8.62
CA VAL A 41 -14.05 -5.32 7.97
C VAL A 41 -14.75 -6.37 8.81
N LYS A 42 -14.00 -7.34 9.35
CA LYS A 42 -14.55 -8.37 10.24
C LYS A 42 -15.25 -7.74 11.46
N ARG A 43 -14.58 -6.80 12.15
CA ARG A 43 -15.17 -6.09 13.30
C ARG A 43 -16.47 -5.37 12.95
N LEU A 44 -16.48 -4.59 11.86
CA LEU A 44 -17.66 -3.86 11.41
C LEU A 44 -18.84 -4.80 11.11
N ILE A 45 -18.57 -5.95 10.49
CA ILE A 45 -19.59 -6.97 10.22
C ILE A 45 -20.11 -7.57 11.53
N GLU A 46 -19.24 -7.88 12.49
CA GLU A 46 -19.65 -8.40 13.80
C GLU A 46 -20.48 -7.39 14.59
N GLU A 47 -20.12 -6.11 14.56
CA GLU A 47 -20.88 -5.02 15.19
C GLU A 47 -22.27 -4.86 14.54
N GLY A 48 -22.36 -4.86 13.21
CA GLY A 48 -23.65 -4.82 12.50
C GLY A 48 -24.53 -6.04 12.81
N LYS A 49 -23.93 -7.24 12.91
CA LYS A 49 -24.64 -8.47 13.29
C LYS A 49 -25.14 -8.46 14.74
N LYS A 50 -24.43 -7.81 15.66
CA LYS A 50 -24.87 -7.62 17.05
C LYS A 50 -26.01 -6.60 17.11
N SER A 51 -25.88 -5.50 16.38
CA SER A 51 -26.90 -4.44 16.32
C SER A 51 -28.22 -4.90 15.71
N THR A 52 -28.21 -5.86 14.79
CA THR A 52 -29.46 -6.41 14.21
C THR A 52 -30.10 -7.50 15.07
N LYS A 53 -29.39 -7.99 16.09
CA LYS A 53 -29.86 -9.09 16.97
C LYS A 53 -30.41 -8.57 18.32
N MET A 54 -30.17 -7.30 18.65
CA MET A 54 -30.86 -6.56 19.72
C MET A 54 -32.15 -5.95 19.17
#